data_AF-A0A1I0L4T7-F1
#
_entry.id   AF-A0A1I0L4T7-F1
#
_cell.length_a   1.000
_cell.length_b   1.000
_cell.length_c   1.000
_cell.angle_alpha   90.00
_cell.angle_beta   90.00
_cell.angle_gamma   90.00
#
_symmetry.space_group_name_H-M   'P 1'
#
loop_
_entity.id
_entity.type
_entity.pdbx_description
1 polymer ?
#
loop_
_entity_poly.entity_id
_entity_poly.type
_entity_poly.pdbx_seq_one_letter_code
_entity_poly.pdbx_strand_id
1 'polypeptide(L)'
;MLTTLVVTASLLFTGAPAQSVATKPLAFRGMTLQIPKTWKVGKEDMWGIHVKTGGCDRLAVECRGFYLVGPEGISLARHGNPYDPEGPYHPGNGLAACAPDKRYVEDFPGKLVDRGLRPVGAGHKATYRVWRVGCSTQSGKRTGVSYQERIWHLPKSKILIFDQWSDSRLAAILKRATWS
;
A
#
# COMPACT_ATOMS: atom_id res chain seq x y z
N MET A 1 53.51 41.48 0.23
CA MET A 1 52.20 41.15 0.82
C MET A 1 51.16 41.35 -0.28
N LEU A 2 50.63 40.27 -0.87
CA LEU A 2 49.59 40.32 -1.90
C LEU A 2 48.33 39.68 -1.31
N THR A 3 47.25 40.44 -1.21
CA THR A 3 45.98 39.99 -0.63
C THR A 3 45.05 39.58 -1.78
N THR A 4 44.78 38.29 -1.92
CA THR A 4 43.86 37.75 -2.93
C THR A 4 42.45 37.76 -2.38
N LEU A 5 41.53 38.49 -3.01
CA LEU A 5 40.10 38.46 -2.72
C LEU A 5 39.44 37.30 -3.48
N VAL A 6 38.76 36.42 -2.76
CA VAL A 6 37.93 35.35 -3.34
C VAL A 6 36.47 35.81 -3.31
N VAL A 7 35.84 35.88 -4.48
CA VAL A 7 34.41 36.19 -4.63
C VAL A 7 33.64 34.87 -4.72
N THR A 8 32.84 34.56 -3.70
CA THR A 8 31.90 33.43 -3.68
C THR A 8 30.57 33.83 -4.33
N ALA A 9 30.22 33.20 -5.45
CA ALA A 9 28.92 33.33 -6.08
C ALA A 9 27.91 32.35 -5.44
N SER A 10 26.91 32.89 -4.77
CA SER A 10 25.80 32.11 -4.20
C SER A 10 24.76 31.80 -5.28
N LEU A 11 24.68 30.53 -5.69
CA LEU A 11 23.60 30.04 -6.55
C LEU A 11 22.31 29.91 -5.73
N LEU A 12 21.36 30.81 -5.96
CA LEU A 12 19.99 30.68 -5.45
C LEU A 12 19.27 29.61 -6.27
N PHE A 13 19.12 28.40 -5.71
CA PHE A 13 18.18 27.42 -6.23
C PHE A 13 16.75 27.90 -5.95
N THR A 14 16.14 28.61 -6.90
CA THR A 14 14.70 28.82 -6.92
C THR A 14 14.03 27.48 -7.19
N GLY A 15 13.64 26.77 -6.13
CA GLY A 15 12.86 25.53 -6.24
C GLY A 15 11.56 25.84 -6.98
N ALA A 16 11.38 25.20 -8.15
CA ALA A 16 10.12 25.27 -8.88
C ALA A 16 8.97 24.81 -7.97
N PRO A 17 7.82 25.51 -7.96
CA PRO A 17 6.68 25.08 -7.16
C PRO A 17 6.27 23.67 -7.58
N ALA A 18 6.22 22.74 -6.62
CA ALA A 18 5.70 21.40 -6.86
C ALA A 18 4.31 21.53 -7.47
N GLN A 19 4.14 21.08 -8.71
CA GLN A 19 2.84 21.11 -9.38
C GLN A 19 1.83 20.37 -8.51
N SER A 20 0.81 21.09 -8.02
CA SER A 20 -0.24 20.50 -7.22
C SER A 20 -1.02 19.52 -8.09
N VAL A 21 -0.83 18.22 -7.86
CA VAL A 21 -1.62 17.18 -8.53
C VAL A 21 -3.07 17.35 -8.12
N ALA A 22 -3.97 17.54 -9.07
CA ALA A 22 -5.38 17.67 -8.78
C ALA A 22 -5.90 16.40 -8.08
N THR A 23 -6.56 16.57 -6.93
CA THR A 23 -7.10 15.46 -6.11
C THR A 23 -8.63 15.42 -6.12
N LYS A 24 -9.19 14.30 -5.66
CA LYS A 24 -10.60 14.10 -5.35
C LYS A 24 -10.72 13.37 -4.00
N PRO A 25 -11.81 13.58 -3.24
CA PRO A 25 -12.05 12.84 -2.02
C PRO A 25 -12.42 11.38 -2.32
N LEU A 26 -11.95 10.47 -1.49
CA LEU A 26 -12.39 9.08 -1.37
C LEU A 26 -12.72 8.84 0.11
N ALA A 27 -14.00 8.76 0.41
CA ALA A 27 -14.48 8.44 1.76
C ALA A 27 -14.56 6.92 1.95
N PHE A 28 -14.17 6.44 3.13
CA PHE A 28 -14.23 5.05 3.52
C PHE A 28 -14.30 4.95 5.05
N ARG A 29 -15.45 4.51 5.59
CA ARG A 29 -15.62 4.21 7.02
C ARG A 29 -15.17 5.35 7.97
N GLY A 30 -15.62 6.58 7.69
CA GLY A 30 -15.28 7.78 8.46
C GLY A 30 -13.90 8.38 8.13
N MET A 31 -13.03 7.66 7.41
CA MET A 31 -11.78 8.20 6.86
C MET A 31 -12.04 8.81 5.48
N THR A 32 -11.42 9.96 5.18
CA THR A 32 -11.40 10.54 3.83
C THR A 32 -9.97 10.73 3.35
N LEU A 33 -9.68 10.20 2.16
CA LEU A 33 -8.40 10.35 1.47
C LEU A 33 -8.54 11.37 0.33
N GLN A 34 -7.53 12.22 0.16
CA GLN A 34 -7.37 13.03 -1.04
C GLN A 34 -6.48 12.28 -2.03
N ILE A 35 -7.08 11.65 -3.03
CA ILE A 35 -6.37 10.84 -4.03
C ILE A 35 -6.26 11.60 -5.36
N PRO A 36 -5.20 11.39 -6.17
CA PRO A 36 -5.11 11.96 -7.51
C PRO A 36 -6.37 11.69 -8.36
N LYS A 37 -6.88 12.69 -9.07
CA LYS A 37 -8.06 12.55 -9.93
C LYS A 37 -7.90 11.46 -11.00
N THR A 38 -6.66 11.22 -11.43
CA THR A 38 -6.29 10.21 -12.42
C THR A 38 -6.46 8.77 -11.92
N TRP A 39 -6.42 8.54 -10.60
CA TRP A 39 -6.62 7.22 -10.02
C TRP A 39 -8.07 6.74 -10.21
N LYS A 40 -8.22 5.44 -10.41
CA LYS A 40 -9.52 4.81 -10.65
C LYS A 40 -9.94 4.05 -9.39
N VAL A 41 -11.13 4.35 -8.90
CA VAL A 41 -11.70 3.73 -7.70
C VAL A 41 -12.69 2.67 -8.18
N GLY A 42 -12.49 1.43 -7.75
CA GLY A 42 -13.42 0.33 -7.98
C GLY A 42 -14.71 0.49 -7.18
N LYS A 43 -15.69 -0.38 -7.45
CA LYS A 43 -16.83 -0.54 -6.54
C LYS A 43 -16.34 -1.24 -5.27
N GLU A 44 -17.00 -0.96 -4.15
CA GLU A 44 -16.82 -1.75 -2.93
C GLU A 44 -17.49 -3.11 -3.13
N ASP A 45 -16.75 -4.17 -2.83
CA ASP A 45 -17.27 -5.54 -2.69
C ASP A 45 -16.80 -6.14 -1.36
N MET A 46 -17.01 -7.44 -1.17
CA MET A 46 -16.66 -8.11 0.09
C MET A 46 -15.16 -8.02 0.44
N TRP A 47 -14.28 -7.84 -0.55
CA TRP A 47 -12.83 -7.70 -0.39
C TRP A 47 -12.40 -6.24 -0.21
N GLY A 48 -13.33 -5.29 -0.38
CA GLY A 48 -13.13 -3.86 -0.17
C GLY A 48 -13.13 -3.06 -1.46
N ILE A 49 -12.42 -1.93 -1.46
CA ILE A 49 -12.30 -1.02 -2.60
C ILE A 49 -10.88 -1.09 -3.17
N HIS A 50 -10.73 -1.58 -4.39
CA HIS A 50 -9.47 -1.46 -5.13
C HIS A 50 -9.31 -0.04 -5.70
N VAL A 51 -8.28 0.68 -5.26
CA VAL A 51 -7.86 1.96 -5.84
C VAL A 51 -6.67 1.73 -6.78
N LYS A 52 -6.91 1.80 -8.09
CA LYS A 52 -5.89 1.64 -9.13
C LYS A 52 -5.09 2.94 -9.31
N THR A 53 -3.78 2.85 -9.13
CA THR A 53 -2.86 3.99 -9.14
C THR A 53 -1.97 4.06 -10.38
N GLY A 54 -2.01 3.02 -11.23
CA GLY A 54 -1.22 2.90 -12.46
C GLY A 54 -1.76 1.86 -13.44
N GLY A 55 -0.90 1.41 -14.35
CA GLY A 55 -1.23 0.40 -15.36
C GLY A 55 -1.39 -1.01 -14.78
N CYS A 56 -1.87 -1.91 -15.63
CA CYS A 56 -2.08 -3.32 -15.31
C CYS A 56 -1.07 -4.16 -16.09
N ASP A 57 -0.23 -4.93 -15.39
CA ASP A 57 0.62 -5.92 -16.04
C ASP A 57 -0.24 -7.15 -16.39
N ARG A 58 0.00 -7.74 -17.57
CA ARG A 58 -0.73 -8.93 -18.03
C ARG A 58 -0.49 -10.14 -17.12
N LEU A 59 0.70 -10.23 -16.53
CA LEU A 59 1.06 -11.32 -15.62
C LEU A 59 0.58 -11.09 -14.19
N ALA A 60 0.37 -9.83 -13.78
CA ALA A 60 -0.12 -9.53 -12.45
C ALA A 60 -1.52 -10.11 -12.21
N VAL A 61 -1.78 -10.47 -10.95
CA VAL A 61 -3.12 -10.87 -10.49
C VAL A 61 -4.09 -9.69 -10.62
N GLU A 62 -3.59 -8.49 -10.37
CA GLU A 62 -4.37 -7.27 -10.36
C GLU A 62 -3.56 -6.07 -10.89
N CYS A 63 -4.28 -5.00 -11.26
CA CYS A 63 -3.64 -3.74 -11.62
C CYS A 63 -2.88 -3.14 -10.44
N ARG A 64 -1.87 -2.30 -10.72
CA ARG A 64 -1.17 -1.57 -9.66
C ARG A 64 -2.13 -0.70 -8.87
N GLY A 65 -2.12 -0.88 -7.57
CA GLY A 65 -3.04 -0.20 -6.68
C GLY A 65 -2.90 -0.62 -5.22
N PHE A 66 -3.91 -0.26 -4.43
CA PHE A 66 -4.03 -0.70 -3.05
C PHE A 66 -5.51 -0.92 -2.74
N TYR A 67 -5.79 -1.65 -1.67
CA TYR A 67 -7.15 -1.91 -1.22
C TYR A 67 -7.47 -1.14 0.05
N LEU A 68 -8.71 -0.70 0.15
CA LEU A 68 -9.35 -0.31 1.40
C LEU A 68 -10.30 -1.44 1.80
N VAL A 69 -9.92 -2.22 2.80
CA VAL A 69 -10.64 -3.42 3.25
C VAL A 69 -11.49 -3.09 4.47
N GLY A 70 -12.77 -3.47 4.38
CA GLY A 70 -13.76 -3.28 5.44
C GLY A 70 -13.86 -4.47 6.40
N PRO A 71 -14.81 -4.44 7.35
CA PRO A 71 -14.96 -5.46 8.38
C PRO A 71 -15.17 -6.87 7.82
N GLU A 72 -15.91 -7.01 6.74
CA GLU A 72 -16.20 -8.32 6.12
C GLU A 72 -14.92 -8.96 5.60
N GLY A 73 -14.17 -8.27 4.72
CA GLY A 73 -12.88 -8.75 4.23
C GLY A 73 -11.82 -8.89 5.34
N ILE A 74 -11.91 -8.15 6.43
CA ILE A 74 -11.06 -8.36 7.63
C ILE A 74 -11.46 -9.64 8.36
N SER A 75 -12.74 -9.97 8.44
CA SER A 75 -13.24 -11.19 9.12
C SER A 75 -13.08 -12.47 8.28
N LEU A 76 -13.00 -12.34 6.96
CA LEU A 76 -12.92 -13.43 5.99
C LEU A 76 -11.59 -13.41 5.22
N ALA A 77 -10.48 -13.24 5.93
CA ALA A 77 -9.15 -13.27 5.35
C ALA A 77 -8.71 -14.74 5.09
N ARG A 78 -7.50 -15.09 5.51
CA ARG A 78 -6.86 -16.38 5.17
C ARG A 78 -7.66 -17.57 5.68
N HIS A 79 -8.06 -18.44 4.75
CA HIS A 79 -8.85 -19.65 5.03
C HIS A 79 -10.16 -19.35 5.77
N GLY A 80 -10.74 -18.17 5.52
CA GLY A 80 -12.01 -17.76 6.12
C GLY A 80 -11.89 -17.31 7.57
N ASN A 81 -10.67 -17.16 8.07
CA ASN A 81 -10.41 -16.65 9.42
C ASN A 81 -10.24 -15.13 9.41
N PRO A 82 -10.47 -14.46 10.55
CA PRO A 82 -10.12 -13.06 10.70
C PRO A 82 -8.65 -12.78 10.40
N TYR A 83 -8.36 -11.57 9.93
CA TYR A 83 -7.00 -11.13 9.66
C TYR A 83 -6.12 -11.25 10.92
N ASP A 84 -5.07 -12.04 10.79
CA ASP A 84 -4.00 -12.18 11.76
C ASP A 84 -2.83 -11.23 11.41
N PRO A 85 -2.51 -10.25 12.27
CA PRO A 85 -1.43 -9.32 12.02
C PRO A 85 -0.03 -9.95 12.04
N GLU A 86 0.12 -11.22 12.43
CA GLU A 86 1.38 -11.96 12.37
C GLU A 86 1.68 -12.56 10.98
N GLY A 87 0.91 -12.19 9.96
CA GLY A 87 1.23 -12.47 8.55
C GLY A 87 0.74 -11.38 7.56
N PRO A 88 1.06 -11.54 6.26
CA PRO A 88 0.49 -10.75 5.19
C PRO A 88 -1.03 -10.95 5.09
N TYR A 89 -1.71 -9.98 4.50
CA TYR A 89 -3.13 -10.07 4.22
C TYR A 89 -3.36 -10.99 3.03
N HIS A 90 -4.34 -11.86 3.16
CA HIS A 90 -4.69 -12.84 2.14
C HIS A 90 -6.21 -12.89 2.01
N PRO A 91 -6.78 -12.39 0.91
CA PRO A 91 -8.21 -12.49 0.68
C PRO A 91 -8.59 -13.94 0.33
N GLY A 92 -9.48 -14.54 1.13
CA GLY A 92 -10.20 -15.76 0.77
C GLY A 92 -9.59 -17.11 1.19
N ASN A 93 -10.11 -18.16 0.57
CA ASN A 93 -9.85 -19.56 0.91
C ASN A 93 -8.94 -20.20 -0.14
N GLY A 94 -7.68 -20.46 0.20
CA GLY A 94 -6.80 -21.32 -0.61
C GLY A 94 -5.40 -20.76 -0.81
N LEU A 95 -4.73 -21.23 -1.86
CA LEU A 95 -3.47 -20.64 -2.31
C LEU A 95 -3.79 -19.41 -3.15
N ALA A 96 -3.24 -18.26 -2.76
CA ALA A 96 -3.37 -17.04 -3.55
C ALA A 96 -2.35 -17.08 -4.68
N ALA A 97 -2.77 -16.62 -5.84
CA ALA A 97 -1.87 -16.36 -6.94
C ALA A 97 -0.86 -15.28 -6.52
N CYS A 98 0.40 -15.43 -6.91
CA CYS A 98 1.42 -14.45 -6.53
C CYS A 98 1.16 -13.13 -7.24
N ALA A 99 0.96 -12.05 -6.48
CA ALA A 99 0.56 -10.72 -6.98
C ALA A 99 1.27 -10.26 -8.28
N PRO A 100 2.62 -10.33 -8.39
CA PRO A 100 3.33 -9.89 -9.61
C PRO A 100 3.22 -10.86 -10.79
N ASP A 101 2.93 -12.14 -10.56
CA ASP A 101 2.87 -13.17 -11.61
C ASP A 101 1.91 -14.31 -11.24
N LYS A 102 0.72 -14.27 -11.85
CA LYS A 102 -0.39 -15.20 -11.64
C LYS A 102 -0.12 -16.64 -12.06
N ARG A 103 1.05 -16.93 -12.65
CA ARG A 103 1.50 -18.31 -12.92
C ARG A 103 2.04 -18.99 -11.66
N TYR A 104 2.33 -18.22 -10.61
CA TYR A 104 2.86 -18.69 -9.34
C TYR A 104 1.84 -18.53 -8.21
N VAL A 105 2.12 -19.15 -7.08
CA VAL A 105 1.38 -18.99 -5.83
C VAL A 105 2.25 -18.28 -4.80
N GLU A 106 1.62 -17.61 -3.84
CA GLU A 106 2.28 -16.98 -2.70
C GLU A 106 2.93 -18.02 -1.78
N ASP A 107 4.17 -17.77 -1.35
CA ASP A 107 4.93 -18.54 -0.36
C ASP A 107 4.69 -17.95 1.03
N PHE A 108 3.74 -18.52 1.76
CA PHE A 108 3.36 -18.13 3.13
C PHE A 108 4.30 -18.72 4.20
N PRO A 109 4.49 -18.05 5.36
CA PRO A 109 3.81 -16.83 5.83
C PRO A 109 4.48 -15.52 5.37
N GLY A 110 5.39 -15.55 4.39
CA GLY A 110 6.24 -14.40 4.08
C GLY A 110 7.23 -14.06 5.21
N LYS A 111 8.03 -13.01 5.00
CA LYS A 111 9.03 -12.53 5.98
C LYS A 111 8.72 -11.09 6.38
N LEU A 112 8.60 -10.82 7.68
CA LEU A 112 8.47 -9.44 8.18
C LEU A 112 9.75 -8.66 7.88
N VAL A 113 9.63 -7.48 7.25
CA VAL A 113 10.77 -6.62 6.88
C VAL A 113 10.74 -5.25 7.57
N ASP A 114 9.56 -4.73 7.91
CA ASP A 114 9.39 -3.49 8.69
C ASP A 114 8.12 -3.58 9.54
N ARG A 115 8.10 -2.88 10.67
CA ARG A 115 6.94 -2.75 11.54
C ARG A 115 6.96 -1.44 12.32
N GLY A 116 5.78 -1.00 12.75
CA GLY A 116 5.66 0.09 13.70
C GLY A 116 4.28 0.72 13.70
N LEU A 117 4.19 1.96 14.18
CA LEU A 117 3.00 2.77 14.03
C LEU A 117 3.21 3.78 12.91
N ARG A 118 2.20 3.98 12.07
CA ARG A 118 2.19 5.03 11.04
C ARG A 118 0.94 5.89 11.17
N PRO A 119 1.07 7.22 11.02
CA PRO A 119 -0.09 8.11 11.06
C PRO A 119 -1.01 7.82 9.87
N VAL A 120 -2.31 7.84 10.12
CA VAL A 120 -3.37 7.78 9.10
C VAL A 120 -4.33 8.91 9.40
N GLY A 121 -3.91 10.15 9.13
CA GLY A 121 -4.62 11.35 9.57
C GLY A 121 -4.34 11.77 11.01
N ALA A 122 -4.86 12.94 11.39
CA ALA A 122 -4.71 13.47 12.74
C ALA A 122 -5.45 12.58 13.76
N GLY A 123 -4.81 12.33 14.90
CA GLY A 123 -5.37 11.51 15.99
C GLY A 123 -5.45 10.00 15.71
N HIS A 124 -5.11 9.54 14.50
CA HIS A 124 -5.26 8.15 14.09
C HIS A 124 -3.92 7.55 13.67
N LYS A 125 -3.60 6.38 14.22
CA LYS A 125 -2.41 5.60 13.88
C LYS A 125 -2.81 4.18 13.54
N ALA A 126 -2.23 3.67 12.47
CA ALA A 126 -2.35 2.26 12.10
C ALA A 126 -1.17 1.48 12.64
N THR A 127 -1.43 0.22 12.98
CA THR A 127 -0.35 -0.76 13.07
C THR A 127 0.14 -1.02 11.66
N TYR A 128 1.41 -0.72 11.42
CA TYR A 128 2.05 -0.84 10.13
C TYR A 128 2.98 -2.04 10.11
N ARG A 129 2.88 -2.85 9.06
CA ARG A 129 3.80 -3.96 8.79
C ARG A 129 4.12 -3.99 7.31
N VAL A 130 5.33 -4.43 7.00
CA VAL A 130 5.74 -4.76 5.64
C VAL A 130 6.19 -6.20 5.62
N TRP A 131 5.61 -6.97 4.73
CA TRP A 131 5.93 -8.37 4.50
C TRP A 131 6.59 -8.51 3.15
N ARG A 132 7.70 -9.26 3.10
CA ARG A 132 8.22 -9.77 1.84
C ARG A 132 7.61 -11.14 1.59
N VAL A 133 6.78 -11.25 0.56
CA VAL A 133 6.09 -12.48 0.18
C VAL A 133 6.83 -13.08 -1.01
N GLY A 134 7.25 -14.34 -0.88
CA GLY A 134 7.88 -15.08 -1.97
C GLY A 134 6.84 -15.65 -2.93
N CYS A 135 7.27 -16.04 -4.13
CA CYS A 135 6.45 -16.84 -5.03
C CYS A 135 7.06 -18.24 -5.22
N SER A 136 6.20 -19.24 -5.34
CA SER A 136 6.57 -20.60 -5.72
C SER A 136 5.70 -21.12 -6.88
N THR A 137 6.17 -22.16 -7.57
CA THR A 137 5.29 -22.97 -8.42
C THR A 137 4.21 -23.63 -7.56
N GLN A 138 3.14 -24.12 -8.19
CA GLN A 138 2.11 -24.89 -7.48
C GLN A 138 2.67 -26.16 -6.81
N SER A 139 3.78 -26.70 -7.32
CA SER A 139 4.52 -27.83 -6.72
C SER A 139 5.44 -27.43 -5.55
N GLY A 140 5.45 -26.15 -5.13
CA GLY A 140 6.25 -25.65 -4.01
C GLY A 140 7.70 -25.29 -4.35
N LYS A 141 8.10 -25.31 -5.63
CA LYS A 141 9.45 -24.88 -6.03
C LYS A 141 9.55 -23.36 -6.02
N ARG A 142 10.49 -22.80 -5.26
CA ARG A 142 10.76 -21.36 -5.24
C ARG A 142 11.18 -20.83 -6.61
N THR A 143 10.66 -19.66 -6.98
CA THR A 143 10.91 -19.05 -8.31
C THR A 143 11.90 -17.89 -8.27
N GLY A 144 12.28 -17.43 -7.08
CA GLY A 144 13.08 -16.21 -6.89
C GLY A 144 12.27 -14.91 -7.02
N VAL A 145 11.02 -14.98 -7.51
CA VAL A 145 10.10 -13.84 -7.54
C VAL A 145 9.59 -13.57 -6.12
N SER A 146 9.51 -12.30 -5.75
CA SER A 146 8.92 -11.84 -4.50
C SER A 146 8.40 -10.41 -4.64
N TYR A 147 7.52 -10.01 -3.75
CA TYR A 147 7.03 -8.63 -3.65
C TYR A 147 6.94 -8.20 -2.18
N GLN A 148 6.75 -6.91 -1.96
CA GLN A 148 6.49 -6.36 -0.64
C GLN A 148 5.02 -5.99 -0.52
N GLU A 149 4.37 -6.51 0.50
CA GLU A 149 3.04 -6.10 0.91
C GLU A 149 3.14 -5.19 2.14
N ARG A 150 2.65 -3.96 1.99
CA ARG A 150 2.60 -2.96 3.06
C ARG A 150 1.17 -2.92 3.60
N ILE A 151 1.02 -3.07 4.91
CA ILE A 151 -0.28 -3.12 5.58
C ILE A 151 -0.39 -1.99 6.61
N TRP A 152 -1.48 -1.23 6.57
CA TRP A 152 -1.93 -0.33 7.63
C TRP A 152 -3.23 -0.88 8.22
N HIS A 153 -3.17 -1.39 9.44
CA HIS A 153 -4.34 -1.93 10.13
C HIS A 153 -4.81 -1.00 11.26
N LEU A 154 -6.06 -0.56 11.18
CA LEU A 154 -6.77 0.25 12.17
C LEU A 154 -7.92 -0.57 12.78
N PRO A 155 -7.66 -1.38 13.82
CA PRO A 155 -8.65 -2.32 14.34
C PRO A 155 -9.90 -1.63 14.90
N LYS A 156 -9.74 -0.47 15.56
CA LYS A 156 -10.87 0.30 16.12
C LYS A 156 -11.81 0.82 15.03
N SER A 157 -11.25 1.32 13.92
CA SER A 157 -12.02 1.81 12.77
C SER A 157 -12.51 0.68 11.85
N LYS A 158 -12.03 -0.56 12.08
CA LYS A 158 -12.25 -1.74 11.24
C LYS A 158 -11.86 -1.47 9.78
N ILE A 159 -10.64 -0.93 9.61
CA ILE A 159 -10.04 -0.63 8.30
C ILE A 159 -8.71 -1.37 8.22
N LEU A 160 -8.50 -2.07 7.12
CA LEU A 160 -7.19 -2.58 6.72
C LEU A 160 -6.87 -2.03 5.34
N ILE A 161 -5.65 -1.55 5.15
CA ILE A 161 -5.16 -1.05 3.87
C ILE A 161 -3.97 -1.89 3.51
N PHE A 162 -3.98 -2.54 2.36
CA PHE A 162 -2.81 -3.27 1.87
C PHE A 162 -2.41 -2.80 0.47
N ASP A 163 -1.10 -2.80 0.23
CA ASP A 163 -0.47 -2.43 -1.03
C ASP A 163 0.67 -3.38 -1.36
N GLN A 164 0.52 -4.13 -2.44
CA GLN A 164 1.47 -5.12 -2.94
C GLN A 164 2.44 -4.55 -3.99
N TRP A 165 2.26 -3.27 -4.36
CA TRP A 165 2.98 -2.57 -5.43
C TRP A 165 3.93 -1.49 -4.92
N SER A 166 3.96 -1.25 -3.61
CA SER A 166 4.84 -0.27 -2.96
C SER A 166 4.70 1.16 -3.53
N ASP A 167 3.46 1.63 -3.75
CA ASP A 167 3.21 2.98 -4.26
C ASP A 167 3.76 4.04 -3.29
N SER A 168 4.85 4.70 -3.68
CA SER A 168 5.56 5.67 -2.84
C SER A 168 4.68 6.82 -2.33
N ARG A 169 3.56 7.12 -3.01
CA ARG A 169 2.66 8.22 -2.67
C ARG A 169 1.67 7.86 -1.57
N LEU A 170 1.36 6.57 -1.39
CA LEU A 170 0.29 6.10 -0.51
C LEU A 170 0.50 6.55 0.95
N ALA A 171 1.69 6.36 1.50
CA ALA A 171 1.99 6.73 2.89
C ALA A 171 1.75 8.24 3.16
N ALA A 172 2.09 9.10 2.21
CA ALA A 172 1.87 10.53 2.33
C ALA A 172 0.38 10.92 2.25
N ILE A 173 -0.40 10.20 1.41
CA ILE A 173 -1.85 10.37 1.32
C ILE A 173 -2.52 9.93 2.63
N LEU A 174 -2.17 8.75 3.14
CA LEU A 174 -2.71 8.23 4.41
C LEU A 174 -2.39 9.15 5.58
N LYS A 175 -1.14 9.65 5.67
CA LYS A 175 -0.74 10.61 6.73
C LYS A 175 -1.63 11.86 6.77
N ARG A 176 -2.17 12.29 5.61
CA ARG A 176 -3.04 13.47 5.47
C ARG A 176 -4.53 13.15 5.47
N ALA A 177 -4.93 11.92 5.80
CA ALA A 177 -6.34 11.56 5.89
C ALA A 177 -7.09 12.45 6.90
N THR A 178 -8.35 12.72 6.63
CA THR A 178 -9.26 13.39 7.57
C THR A 178 -10.29 12.39 8.09
N TRP A 179 -10.82 12.64 9.29
CA TRP A 179 -11.79 11.77 9.95
C TRP A 179 -13.04 12.56 10.36
N SER A 180 -14.20 11.91 10.25
CA SER A 180 -15.53 12.43 10.63
C SER A 180 -16.29 11.44 11.49
#